data_AF-A0A941Z1C9-F1
#
_entry.id   AF-A0A941Z1C9-F1
#
_cell.length_a   1.000
_cell.length_b   1.000
_cell.length_c   1.000
_cell.angle_alpha   90.00
_cell.angle_beta   90.00
_cell.angle_gamma   90.00
#
_symmetry.space_group_name_H-M   'P 1'
#
loop_
_entity.id
_entity.type
_entity.pdbx_description
1 polymer ?
#
loop_
_entity_poly.entity_id
_entity_poly.type
_entity_poly.pdbx_seq_one_letter_code
_entity_poly.pdbx_strand_id
1 'polypeptide(L)'
;MFALLAWLPIALWAAATGRLADDSGESLLRHYGVHVRCLVVIPLLVLGEPMLHDTARRIAACLAATAGAEPASRLRFDAVAAGVLRLRDASLPWVLMIGAAIGWAIADRPQVHADALVWAMEGDGALGFGGWWFAYIARPILLALLLAWLWRIVLLCEWLRRIGRIDLPLVPTHPDRAGGIAIVSKLPGAFAPVSVALAAIVASRWAHEILHHGANLDAYKLTTAVLVVVWSAMLLLPLLALAPALARARARSLAAYSALVGRHGRLVHRRWIEGRELGDEAILDAPEIGPVADAAVLYDAVKRMRRVPIGKASIAMIIVPLAIPLVLVAALRIPVKELLLDLVKVLV
;
A
#
# COMPACT_ATOMS: atom_id res chain seq x y z
N MET A 1 12.07 7.46 -20.17
CA MET A 1 13.27 8.31 -20.04
C MET A 1 14.21 7.84 -18.93
N PHE A 2 13.82 7.88 -17.65
CA PHE A 2 14.71 7.47 -16.53
C PHE A 2 15.29 6.04 -16.64
N ALA A 3 14.47 5.07 -17.04
CA ALA A 3 14.92 3.69 -17.26
C ALA A 3 15.99 3.57 -18.36
N LEU A 4 15.78 4.29 -19.48
CA LEU A 4 16.74 4.33 -20.59
C LEU A 4 18.02 5.06 -20.18
N LEU A 5 17.93 6.14 -19.41
CA LEU A 5 19.10 6.87 -18.90
C LEU A 5 19.93 6.00 -17.92
N ALA A 6 19.26 5.17 -17.12
CA ALA A 6 19.93 4.26 -16.20
C ALA A 6 20.57 3.06 -16.92
N TRP A 7 19.94 2.54 -17.99
CA TRP A 7 20.33 1.28 -18.63
C TRP A 7 21.18 1.43 -19.90
N LEU A 8 20.86 2.39 -20.77
CA LEU A 8 21.43 2.50 -22.12
C LEU A 8 22.96 2.74 -22.11
N PRO A 9 23.53 3.58 -21.22
CA PRO A 9 24.99 3.75 -21.14
C PRO A 9 25.72 2.45 -20.71
N ILE A 10 25.09 1.66 -19.83
CA ILE A 10 25.65 0.38 -19.38
C ILE A 10 25.63 -0.63 -20.53
N ALA A 11 24.51 -0.71 -21.26
CA ALA A 11 24.36 -1.62 -22.39
C ALA A 11 25.31 -1.29 -23.55
N LEU A 12 25.46 -0.01 -23.88
CA LEU A 12 26.40 0.46 -24.92
C LEU A 12 27.85 0.17 -24.55
N TRP A 13 28.24 0.39 -23.28
CA TRP A 13 29.58 0.05 -22.81
C TRP A 13 29.85 -1.46 -22.85
N ALA A 14 28.90 -2.28 -22.41
CA ALA A 14 29.03 -3.74 -22.48
C ALA A 14 29.13 -4.25 -23.93
N ALA A 15 28.44 -3.58 -24.87
CA ALA A 15 28.54 -3.88 -26.31
C ALA A 15 29.92 -3.54 -26.85
N ALA A 16 30.41 -2.34 -26.54
CA ALA A 16 31.70 -1.85 -27.01
C ALA A 16 32.90 -2.66 -26.46
N THR A 17 32.75 -3.28 -25.28
CA THR A 17 33.81 -4.06 -24.62
C THR A 17 33.72 -5.57 -24.87
N GLY A 18 32.75 -6.03 -25.68
CA GLY A 18 32.54 -7.47 -25.94
C GLY A 18 31.97 -8.27 -24.76
N ARG A 19 31.68 -7.61 -23.64
CA ARG A 19 31.19 -8.21 -22.38
C ARG A 19 29.68 -8.48 -22.37
N LEU A 20 29.02 -8.24 -23.50
CA LEU A 20 27.58 -8.35 -23.61
C LEU A 20 27.13 -9.81 -23.59
N ALA A 21 27.85 -10.73 -24.25
CA ALA A 21 27.50 -12.15 -24.33
C ALA A 21 28.69 -13.09 -24.06
N ASP A 22 29.71 -12.61 -23.34
CA ASP A 22 30.94 -13.37 -23.11
C ASP A 22 30.67 -14.71 -22.38
N ASP A 23 31.33 -15.78 -22.86
CA ASP A 23 31.10 -17.16 -22.42
C ASP A 23 31.86 -17.52 -21.14
N SER A 24 32.74 -16.61 -20.68
CA SER A 24 33.55 -16.69 -19.47
C SER A 24 32.75 -16.73 -18.15
N GLY A 25 31.43 -16.53 -18.19
CA GLY A 25 30.53 -16.63 -17.03
C GLY A 25 30.11 -15.28 -16.43
N GLU A 26 30.80 -14.19 -16.75
CA GLU A 26 30.61 -12.85 -16.14
C GLU A 26 29.87 -11.85 -17.07
N SER A 27 29.12 -12.35 -18.05
CA SER A 27 28.36 -11.49 -18.98
C SER A 27 27.26 -10.66 -18.29
N LEU A 28 27.08 -9.43 -18.76
CA LEU A 28 25.99 -8.52 -18.34
C LEU A 28 24.61 -9.18 -18.49
N LEU A 29 24.39 -9.96 -19.56
CA LEU A 29 23.09 -10.62 -19.83
C LEU A 29 22.74 -11.69 -18.79
N ARG A 30 23.74 -12.28 -18.12
CA ARG A 30 23.53 -13.25 -17.03
C ARG A 30 23.22 -12.56 -15.70
N HIS A 31 23.40 -11.24 -15.60
CA HIS A 31 23.14 -10.46 -14.40
C HIS A 31 21.75 -9.81 -14.43
N TYR A 32 20.74 -10.64 -14.14
CA TYR A 32 19.32 -10.23 -14.07
C TYR A 32 19.08 -9.00 -13.18
N GLY A 33 19.91 -8.80 -12.14
CA GLY A 33 19.76 -7.73 -11.18
C GLY A 33 19.82 -6.31 -11.77
N VAL A 34 20.66 -6.06 -12.79
CA VAL A 34 20.78 -4.74 -13.43
C VAL A 34 19.59 -4.50 -14.34
N HIS A 35 19.24 -5.49 -15.15
CA HIS A 35 18.11 -5.43 -16.07
C HIS A 35 16.79 -5.22 -15.32
N VAL A 36 16.53 -5.99 -14.27
CA VAL A 36 15.29 -5.85 -13.48
C VAL A 36 15.22 -4.49 -12.81
N ARG A 37 16.31 -4.01 -12.18
CA ARG A 37 16.30 -2.70 -11.51
C ARG A 37 16.07 -1.55 -12.49
N CYS A 38 16.77 -1.54 -13.62
CA CYS A 38 16.67 -0.42 -14.56
C CYS A 38 15.44 -0.49 -15.46
N LEU A 39 15.08 -1.67 -15.97
CA LEU A 39 14.02 -1.84 -17.00
C LEU A 39 12.65 -2.22 -16.44
N VAL A 40 12.57 -2.72 -15.20
CA VAL A 40 11.30 -3.12 -14.57
C VAL A 40 10.98 -2.21 -13.39
N VAL A 41 11.89 -2.13 -12.42
CA VAL A 41 11.65 -1.45 -11.14
C VAL A 41 11.51 0.06 -11.33
N ILE A 42 12.46 0.73 -11.99
CA ILE A 42 12.37 2.19 -12.22
C ILE A 42 11.06 2.56 -12.97
N PRO A 43 10.70 1.91 -14.09
CA PRO A 43 9.41 2.16 -14.74
C PRO A 43 8.20 1.95 -13.85
N LEU A 44 8.15 0.85 -13.08
CA LEU A 44 7.03 0.58 -12.18
C LEU A 44 6.91 1.63 -11.07
N LEU A 45 8.03 2.09 -10.52
CA LEU A 45 8.03 3.17 -9.52
C LEU A 45 7.54 4.50 -10.09
N VAL A 46 7.81 4.79 -11.37
CA VAL A 46 7.31 6.01 -12.04
C VAL A 46 5.84 5.85 -12.44
N LEU A 47 5.44 4.71 -13.01
CA LEU A 47 4.08 4.43 -13.44
C LEU A 47 3.09 4.29 -12.27
N GLY A 48 3.57 3.95 -11.08
CA GLY A 48 2.73 3.91 -9.88
C GLY A 48 2.24 5.29 -9.42
N GLU A 49 2.96 6.37 -9.75
CA GLU A 49 2.61 7.72 -9.32
C GLU A 49 1.20 8.17 -9.76
N PRO A 50 0.83 8.10 -11.06
CA PRO A 50 -0.53 8.47 -11.49
C PRO A 50 -1.60 7.59 -10.83
N MET A 51 -1.35 6.29 -10.63
CA MET A 51 -2.31 5.39 -9.97
C MET A 51 -2.58 5.80 -8.51
N LEU A 52 -1.53 6.15 -7.76
CA LEU A 52 -1.66 6.66 -6.40
C LEU A 52 -2.38 8.00 -6.39
N HIS A 53 -2.01 8.92 -7.28
CA HIS A 53 -2.62 10.23 -7.37
C HIS A 53 -4.13 10.14 -7.66
N ASP A 54 -4.53 9.33 -8.63
CA ASP A 54 -5.94 9.10 -8.98
C ASP A 54 -6.73 8.50 -7.83
N THR A 55 -6.18 7.50 -7.16
CA THR A 55 -6.83 6.85 -6.02
C THR A 55 -6.96 7.82 -4.85
N ALA A 56 -5.91 8.59 -4.55
CA ALA A 56 -5.93 9.62 -3.52
C ALA A 56 -6.96 10.72 -3.82
N ARG A 57 -7.09 11.16 -5.08
CA ARG A 57 -8.12 12.13 -5.49
C ARG A 57 -9.54 11.60 -5.26
N ARG A 58 -9.81 10.35 -5.65
CA ARG A 58 -11.12 9.70 -5.43
C ARG A 58 -11.44 9.56 -3.94
N ILE A 59 -10.45 9.17 -3.13
CA ILE A 59 -10.60 9.10 -1.68
C ILE A 59 -10.84 10.50 -1.09
N ALA A 60 -10.08 11.50 -1.52
CA ALA A 60 -10.25 12.88 -1.06
C ALA A 60 -11.64 13.43 -1.40
N ALA A 61 -12.14 13.18 -2.61
CA ALA A 61 -13.49 13.59 -3.02
C ALA A 61 -14.58 12.94 -2.17
N CYS A 62 -14.46 11.63 -1.88
CA CYS A 62 -15.39 10.92 -1.01
C CYS A 62 -15.35 11.46 0.42
N LEU A 63 -14.16 11.65 1.00
CA LEU A 63 -14.01 12.20 2.35
C LEU A 63 -14.50 13.66 2.43
N ALA A 64 -14.29 14.45 1.38
CA ALA A 64 -14.77 15.82 1.28
C ALA A 64 -16.31 15.89 1.19
N ALA A 65 -16.93 14.93 0.48
CA ALA A 65 -18.38 14.80 0.42
C ALA A 65 -18.96 14.42 1.79
N THR A 66 -18.34 13.48 2.51
CA THR A 66 -18.72 13.15 3.90
C THR A 66 -18.55 14.36 4.82
N ALA A 67 -17.40 15.03 4.80
CA ALA A 67 -17.16 16.23 5.60
C ALA A 67 -18.11 17.38 5.26
N GLY A 68 -18.59 17.45 4.01
CA GLY A 68 -19.51 18.47 3.50
C GLY A 68 -20.91 18.43 4.10
N ALA A 69 -21.30 17.35 4.78
CA ALA A 69 -22.58 17.28 5.47
C ALA A 69 -22.68 18.28 6.66
N GLU A 70 -21.54 18.78 7.15
CA GLU A 70 -21.50 19.80 8.19
C GLU A 70 -20.47 20.90 7.85
N PRO A 71 -20.86 22.19 7.83
CA PRO A 71 -19.96 23.29 7.42
C PRO A 71 -18.66 23.38 8.23
N ALA A 72 -18.74 23.13 9.55
CA ALA A 72 -17.58 23.17 10.44
C ALA A 72 -16.57 22.04 10.14
N SER A 73 -17.08 20.84 9.85
CA SER A 73 -16.27 19.69 9.47
C SER A 73 -15.62 19.88 8.09
N ARG A 74 -16.34 20.50 7.15
CA ARG A 74 -15.80 20.84 5.83
C ARG A 74 -14.64 21.83 5.90
N LEU A 75 -14.77 22.92 6.65
CA LEU A 75 -13.71 23.91 6.82
C LEU A 75 -12.43 23.29 7.42
N ARG A 76 -12.59 22.42 8.43
CA ARG A 76 -11.46 21.68 9.03
C ARG A 76 -10.80 20.72 8.05
N PHE A 77 -11.60 20.04 7.22
CA PHE A 77 -11.10 19.14 6.19
C PHE A 77 -10.25 19.90 5.17
N ASP A 78 -10.74 21.03 4.66
CA ASP A 78 -10.04 21.85 3.67
C ASP A 78 -8.73 22.41 4.24
N ALA A 79 -8.72 22.85 5.51
CA ALA A 79 -7.50 23.30 6.20
C ALA A 79 -6.47 22.17 6.38
N VAL A 80 -6.91 20.96 6.71
CA VAL A 80 -6.03 19.78 6.81
C VAL A 80 -5.46 19.41 5.44
N ALA A 81 -6.29 19.40 4.39
CA ALA A 81 -5.85 19.12 3.03
C ALA A 81 -4.79 20.12 2.56
N ALA A 82 -5.03 21.42 2.76
CA ALA A 82 -4.07 22.48 2.44
C ALA A 82 -2.74 22.32 3.20
N GLY A 83 -2.80 21.94 4.49
CA GLY A 83 -1.61 21.70 5.30
C GLY A 83 -0.75 20.54 4.79
N VAL A 84 -1.36 19.44 4.32
CA VAL A 84 -0.62 18.30 3.74
C VAL A 84 -0.08 18.63 2.36
N LEU A 85 -0.82 19.39 1.54
CA LEU A 85 -0.32 19.87 0.25
C LEU A 85 0.93 20.73 0.42
N ARG A 86 0.95 21.64 1.41
CA ARG A 86 2.15 22.41 1.76
C ARG A 86 3.33 21.54 2.18
N LEU A 87 3.09 20.44 2.91
CA LEU A 87 4.14 19.51 3.31
C LEU A 87 4.66 18.68 2.13
N ARG A 88 3.79 18.33 1.18
CA ARG A 88 4.15 17.64 -0.07
C ARG A 88 4.99 18.54 -0.98
N ASP A 89 4.62 19.81 -1.09
CA ASP A 89 5.23 20.79 -1.98
C ASP A 89 6.49 21.43 -1.36
N ALA A 90 6.80 21.14 -0.09
CA ALA A 90 8.03 21.57 0.56
C ALA A 90 9.25 20.90 -0.11
N SER A 91 10.27 21.70 -0.45
CA SER A 91 11.49 21.21 -1.08
C SER A 91 12.42 20.47 -0.12
N LEU A 92 12.35 20.75 1.18
CA LEU A 92 13.29 20.22 2.18
C LEU A 92 13.30 18.69 2.27
N PRO A 93 12.17 17.96 2.34
CA PRO A 93 12.17 16.50 2.27
C PRO A 93 12.81 15.96 0.99
N TRP A 94 12.56 16.60 -0.15
CA TRP A 94 13.15 16.20 -1.43
C TRP A 94 14.67 16.37 -1.45
N VAL A 95 15.15 17.51 -0.98
CA VAL A 95 16.59 17.79 -0.86
C VAL A 95 17.26 16.80 0.09
N LEU A 96 16.64 16.50 1.24
CA LEU A 96 17.17 15.51 2.19
C LEU A 96 17.19 14.10 1.60
N MET A 97 16.15 13.69 0.86
CA MET A 97 16.11 12.37 0.22
C MET A 97 17.15 12.23 -0.90
N ILE A 98 17.30 13.26 -1.74
CA ILE A 98 18.32 13.28 -2.80
C ILE A 98 19.71 13.32 -2.17
N GLY A 99 19.91 14.16 -1.14
CA GLY A 99 21.16 14.25 -0.40
C GLY A 99 21.52 12.94 0.31
N ALA A 100 20.55 12.25 0.90
CA ALA A 100 20.75 10.93 1.50
C ALA A 100 21.07 9.86 0.44
N ALA A 101 20.42 9.91 -0.72
CA ALA A 101 20.70 8.98 -1.81
C ALA A 101 22.12 9.17 -2.37
N ILE A 102 22.56 10.42 -2.56
CA ILE A 102 23.92 10.77 -2.99
C ILE A 102 24.92 10.42 -1.89
N GLY A 103 24.64 10.78 -0.64
CA GLY A 103 25.50 10.50 0.50
C GLY A 103 25.72 9.00 0.69
N TRP A 104 24.66 8.19 0.55
CA TRP A 104 24.77 6.73 0.53
C TRP A 104 25.64 6.24 -0.61
N ALA A 105 25.47 6.77 -1.82
CA ALA A 105 26.28 6.38 -2.99
C ALA A 105 27.79 6.66 -2.82
N ILE A 106 28.13 7.72 -2.08
CA ILE A 106 29.53 8.10 -1.81
C ILE A 106 30.08 7.25 -0.64
N ALA A 107 29.28 7.01 0.40
CA ALA A 107 29.68 6.26 1.59
C ALA A 107 29.78 4.74 1.33
N ASP A 108 28.85 4.20 0.54
CA ASP A 108 28.89 2.84 0.00
C ASP A 108 29.94 2.79 -1.12
N ARG A 109 31.23 2.94 -0.75
CA ARG A 109 32.33 2.68 -1.67
C ARG A 109 32.11 1.28 -2.21
N PRO A 110 32.05 1.07 -3.54
CA PRO A 110 31.70 -0.22 -4.11
C PRO A 110 32.75 -1.24 -3.67
N GLN A 111 32.44 -1.96 -2.59
CA GLN A 111 33.30 -3.03 -2.13
C GLN A 111 33.18 -4.15 -3.16
N VAL A 112 34.34 -4.61 -3.61
CA VAL A 112 34.61 -5.54 -4.71
C VAL A 112 33.87 -6.89 -4.59
N HIS A 113 33.20 -7.17 -3.45
CA HIS A 113 32.57 -8.46 -3.13
C HIS A 113 31.03 -8.43 -3.03
N ALA A 114 30.35 -7.37 -3.47
CA ALA A 114 28.90 -7.45 -3.63
C ALA A 114 28.55 -8.17 -4.94
N ASP A 115 27.90 -9.34 -4.88
CA ASP A 115 27.48 -10.19 -6.02
C ASP A 115 26.83 -9.43 -7.20
N ALA A 116 26.31 -8.23 -6.95
CA ALA A 116 25.70 -7.37 -7.97
C ALA A 116 26.68 -6.54 -8.82
N LEU A 117 27.99 -6.55 -8.56
CA LEU A 117 29.02 -5.75 -9.26
C LEU A 117 30.10 -6.60 -9.96
N VAL A 118 30.08 -7.92 -9.77
CA VAL A 118 31.10 -8.85 -10.29
C VAL A 118 31.23 -8.76 -11.82
N TRP A 119 30.11 -8.66 -12.54
CA TRP A 119 30.05 -8.46 -14.00
C TRP A 119 30.74 -7.20 -14.54
N ALA A 120 30.97 -6.18 -13.70
CA ALA A 120 31.56 -4.92 -14.10
C ALA A 120 33.06 -4.84 -13.79
N MET A 121 33.67 -5.91 -13.27
CA MET A 121 35.10 -5.93 -12.95
C MET A 121 35.95 -6.15 -14.19
N GLU A 122 36.90 -5.26 -14.43
CA GLU A 122 37.97 -5.42 -15.41
C GLU A 122 39.04 -6.40 -14.89
N GLY A 123 39.85 -6.99 -15.79
CA GLY A 123 40.80 -8.06 -15.47
C GLY A 123 41.90 -7.71 -14.45
N ASP A 124 41.99 -6.43 -14.04
CA ASP A 124 42.89 -5.92 -13.00
C ASP A 124 42.18 -5.73 -11.64
N GLY A 125 40.93 -6.20 -11.49
CA GLY A 125 40.11 -6.02 -10.28
C GLY A 125 39.50 -4.61 -10.13
N ALA A 126 39.72 -3.73 -11.10
CA ALA A 126 39.13 -2.39 -11.16
C ALA A 126 37.70 -2.43 -11.73
N LEU A 127 36.82 -1.53 -11.26
CA LEU A 127 35.48 -1.38 -11.81
C LEU A 127 35.53 -0.65 -13.16
N GLY A 128 35.04 -1.29 -14.22
CA GLY A 128 34.85 -0.66 -15.51
C GLY A 128 33.76 0.42 -15.48
N PHE A 129 33.70 1.26 -16.52
CA PHE A 129 32.77 2.40 -16.61
C PHE A 129 31.29 2.02 -16.34
N GLY A 130 30.86 0.84 -16.81
CA GLY A 130 29.50 0.34 -16.55
C GLY A 130 29.19 0.13 -15.06
N GLY A 131 30.18 -0.29 -14.27
CA GLY A 131 30.07 -0.45 -12.82
C GLY A 131 29.96 0.90 -12.10
N TRP A 132 30.78 1.87 -12.50
CA TRP A 132 30.71 3.25 -12.00
C TRP A 132 29.37 3.91 -12.31
N TRP A 133 28.87 3.78 -13.54
CA TRP A 133 27.57 4.33 -13.93
C TRP A 133 26.43 3.71 -13.11
N PHE A 134 26.45 2.39 -12.92
CA PHE A 134 25.45 1.73 -12.10
C PHE A 134 25.52 2.19 -10.63
N ALA A 135 26.72 2.27 -10.06
CA ALA A 135 26.93 2.62 -8.65
C ALA A 135 26.53 4.08 -8.33
N TYR A 136 26.89 5.04 -9.17
CA TYR A 136 26.73 6.46 -8.88
C TYR A 136 25.51 7.11 -9.55
N ILE A 137 24.89 6.48 -10.55
CA ILE A 137 23.73 7.06 -11.25
C ILE A 137 22.50 6.17 -11.09
N ALA A 138 22.60 4.88 -11.46
CA ALA A 138 21.43 4.00 -11.41
C ALA A 138 20.96 3.71 -9.97
N ARG A 139 21.88 3.38 -9.05
CA ARG A 139 21.54 3.13 -7.64
C ARG A 139 20.95 4.37 -6.95
N PRO A 140 21.52 5.59 -7.09
CA PRO A 140 20.96 6.76 -6.42
C PRO A 140 19.61 7.18 -6.98
N ILE A 141 19.38 7.04 -8.29
CA ILE A 141 18.06 7.25 -8.89
C ILE A 141 17.04 6.28 -8.27
N LEU A 142 17.38 4.99 -8.19
CA LEU A 142 16.49 3.99 -7.59
C LEU A 142 16.21 4.30 -6.11
N LEU A 143 17.24 4.62 -5.33
CA LEU A 143 17.10 4.95 -3.91
C LEU A 143 16.27 6.21 -3.70
N ALA A 144 16.49 7.26 -4.50
CA ALA A 144 15.70 8.48 -4.46
C ALA A 144 14.21 8.20 -4.76
N LEU A 145 13.92 7.36 -5.75
CA LEU A 145 12.54 6.94 -6.05
C LEU A 145 11.92 6.15 -4.88
N LEU A 146 12.65 5.21 -4.27
CA LEU A 146 12.17 4.44 -3.12
C LEU A 146 11.90 5.33 -1.90
N LEU A 147 12.81 6.26 -1.60
CA LEU A 147 12.63 7.25 -0.53
C LEU A 147 11.43 8.16 -0.82
N ALA A 148 11.24 8.58 -2.06
CA ALA A 148 10.08 9.36 -2.47
C ALA A 148 8.76 8.60 -2.29
N TRP A 149 8.75 7.27 -2.47
CA TRP A 149 7.59 6.42 -2.17
C TRP A 149 7.35 6.27 -0.67
N LEU A 150 8.41 6.11 0.13
CA LEU A 150 8.32 6.12 1.59
C LEU A 150 7.73 7.44 2.10
N TRP A 151 8.19 8.57 1.56
CA TRP A 151 7.67 9.89 1.88
C TRP A 151 6.18 10.02 1.55
N ARG A 152 5.72 9.50 0.40
CA ARG A 152 4.29 9.46 0.05
C ARG A 152 3.47 8.66 1.07
N ILE A 153 3.98 7.55 1.58
CA ILE A 153 3.32 6.77 2.65
C ILE A 153 3.22 7.61 3.94
N VAL A 154 4.29 8.33 4.31
CA VAL A 154 4.30 9.24 5.47
C VAL A 154 3.26 10.35 5.31
N LEU A 155 3.20 10.99 4.13
CA LEU A 155 2.20 12.03 3.83
C LEU A 155 0.77 11.49 3.93
N LEU A 156 0.50 10.29 3.42
CA LEU A 156 -0.81 9.64 3.52
C LEU A 156 -1.18 9.28 4.95
N CYS A 157 -0.24 8.75 5.73
CA CYS A 157 -0.43 8.50 7.15
C CYS A 157 -0.81 9.80 7.87
N GLU A 158 -0.06 10.88 7.63
CA GLU A 158 -0.29 12.16 8.27
C GLU A 158 -1.64 12.77 7.87
N TRP A 159 -2.00 12.69 6.59
CA TRP A 159 -3.28 13.14 6.06
C TRP A 159 -4.47 12.41 6.70
N LEU A 160 -4.46 11.08 6.66
CA LEU A 160 -5.54 10.26 7.21
C LEU A 160 -5.61 10.34 8.74
N ARG A 161 -4.47 10.50 9.42
CA ARG A 161 -4.40 10.73 10.87
C ARG A 161 -5.05 12.06 11.27
N ARG A 162 -4.78 13.14 10.52
CA ARG A 162 -5.40 14.44 10.76
C ARG A 162 -6.89 14.41 10.47
N ILE A 163 -7.30 13.77 9.36
CA ILE A 163 -8.71 13.58 9.01
C ILE A 163 -9.44 12.75 10.08
N GLY A 164 -8.85 11.66 10.55
CA GLY A 164 -9.43 10.80 11.59
C GLY A 164 -9.59 11.47 12.96
N ARG A 165 -8.98 12.65 13.16
CA ARG A 165 -9.19 13.47 14.36
C ARG A 165 -10.37 14.44 14.20
N ILE A 166 -10.75 14.80 12.98
CA ILE A 166 -11.96 15.57 12.71
C ILE A 166 -13.18 14.72 13.09
N ASP A 167 -14.21 15.34 13.64
CA ASP A 167 -15.49 14.67 13.92
C ASP A 167 -16.28 14.55 12.61
N LEU A 168 -15.82 13.68 11.72
CA LEU A 168 -16.49 13.46 10.45
C LEU A 168 -17.91 12.92 10.70
N PRO A 169 -18.94 13.45 10.03
CA PRO A 169 -20.31 12.96 10.13
C PRO A 169 -20.43 11.62 9.38
N LEU A 170 -19.87 10.57 9.97
CA LEU A 170 -19.89 9.20 9.47
C LEU A 170 -21.29 8.62 9.68
N VAL A 171 -21.81 7.93 8.67
CA VAL A 171 -23.14 7.31 8.70
C VAL A 171 -23.01 5.84 9.13
N PRO A 172 -23.25 5.47 10.40
CA PRO A 172 -22.92 4.14 10.93
C PRO A 172 -23.78 3.01 10.34
N THR A 173 -24.96 3.35 9.82
CA THR A 173 -25.90 2.46 9.13
C THR A 173 -25.57 2.25 7.66
N HIS A 174 -24.53 2.91 7.14
CA HIS A 174 -24.17 2.83 5.73
C HIS A 174 -23.80 1.37 5.32
N PRO A 175 -24.26 0.88 4.16
CA PRO A 175 -24.11 -0.53 3.74
C PRO A 175 -22.65 -0.98 3.58
N ASP A 176 -21.72 -0.04 3.42
CA ASP A 176 -20.28 -0.31 3.28
C ASP A 176 -19.56 -0.76 4.56
N ARG A 177 -20.26 -0.78 5.70
CA ARG A 177 -19.72 -1.11 7.04
C ARG A 177 -18.51 -0.26 7.43
N ALA A 178 -18.32 0.91 6.85
CA ALA A 178 -17.21 1.82 7.14
C ALA A 178 -17.67 3.27 7.26
N GLY A 179 -18.96 3.52 7.48
CA GLY A 179 -19.44 4.88 7.71
C GLY A 179 -19.54 5.74 6.45
N GLY A 180 -19.55 5.13 5.25
CA GLY A 180 -19.53 5.84 3.97
C GLY A 180 -18.14 6.09 3.39
N ILE A 181 -17.07 5.68 4.09
CA ILE A 181 -15.67 5.93 3.69
C ILE A 181 -14.92 4.66 3.27
N ALA A 182 -15.63 3.58 2.92
CA ALA A 182 -14.99 2.31 2.52
C ALA A 182 -14.07 2.44 1.31
N ILE A 183 -14.18 3.48 0.49
CA ILE A 183 -13.27 3.71 -0.65
C ILE A 183 -11.80 3.79 -0.20
N VAL A 184 -11.52 4.23 1.04
CA VAL A 184 -10.17 4.27 1.60
C VAL A 184 -9.53 2.88 1.62
N SER A 185 -10.33 1.81 1.72
CA SER A 185 -9.84 0.42 1.70
C SER A 185 -9.20 0.02 0.36
N LYS A 186 -9.36 0.81 -0.70
CA LYS A 186 -8.72 0.62 -2.01
C LYS A 186 -7.32 1.24 -2.09
N LEU A 187 -6.92 2.05 -1.10
CA LEU A 187 -5.61 2.73 -1.08
C LEU A 187 -4.42 1.76 -1.27
N PRO A 188 -4.36 0.58 -0.64
CA PRO A 188 -3.23 -0.34 -0.83
C PRO A 188 -3.06 -0.80 -2.28
N GLY A 189 -4.15 -0.95 -3.04
CA GLY A 189 -4.09 -1.36 -4.45
C GLY A 189 -3.41 -0.32 -5.35
N ALA A 190 -3.38 0.95 -4.94
CA ALA A 190 -2.66 1.98 -5.68
C ALA A 190 -1.13 1.83 -5.59
N PHE A 191 -0.64 1.06 -4.61
CA PHE A 191 0.78 0.70 -4.46
C PHE A 191 1.14 -0.60 -5.18
N ALA A 192 0.24 -1.18 -5.99
CA ALA A 192 0.51 -2.43 -6.69
C ALA A 192 1.79 -2.38 -7.57
N PRO A 193 2.04 -1.34 -8.40
CA PRO A 193 3.28 -1.27 -9.18
C PRO A 193 4.53 -1.26 -8.31
N VAL A 194 4.49 -0.53 -7.18
CA VAL A 194 5.60 -0.44 -6.21
C VAL A 194 5.84 -1.77 -5.51
N SER A 195 4.76 -2.47 -5.17
CA SER A 195 4.81 -3.79 -4.54
C SER A 195 5.45 -4.81 -5.49
N VAL A 196 5.06 -4.81 -6.77
CA VAL A 196 5.71 -5.62 -7.82
C VAL A 196 7.18 -5.21 -7.95
N ALA A 197 7.49 -3.91 -7.95
CA ALA A 197 8.86 -3.42 -8.09
C ALA A 197 9.78 -3.91 -6.95
N LEU A 198 9.32 -3.81 -5.70
CA LEU A 198 10.05 -4.28 -4.52
C LEU A 198 10.23 -5.80 -4.53
N ALA A 199 9.17 -6.55 -4.83
CA ALA A 199 9.25 -8.00 -4.98
C ALA A 199 10.19 -8.40 -6.13
N ALA A 200 10.19 -7.67 -7.25
CA ALA A 200 11.07 -7.94 -8.39
C ALA A 200 12.55 -7.74 -8.04
N ILE A 201 12.89 -6.75 -7.21
CA ILE A 201 14.27 -6.58 -6.72
C ILE A 201 14.73 -7.84 -5.98
N VAL A 202 13.91 -8.33 -5.05
CA VAL A 202 14.23 -9.51 -4.23
C VAL A 202 14.24 -10.78 -5.09
N ALA A 203 13.22 -10.95 -5.94
CA ALA A 203 13.10 -12.07 -6.87
C ALA A 203 14.30 -12.15 -7.84
N SER A 204 14.76 -11.02 -8.37
CA SER A 204 15.93 -10.99 -9.28
C SER A 204 17.20 -11.50 -8.62
N ARG A 205 17.38 -11.25 -7.31
CA ARG A 205 18.52 -11.78 -6.55
C ARG A 205 18.42 -13.29 -6.45
N TRP A 206 17.25 -13.81 -6.10
CA TRP A 206 17.06 -15.26 -5.96
C TRP A 206 17.15 -16.00 -7.28
N ALA A 207 16.65 -15.42 -8.38
CA ALA A 207 16.77 -16.02 -9.70
C ALA A 207 18.25 -16.26 -10.05
N HIS A 208 19.12 -15.29 -9.75
CA HIS A 208 20.56 -15.43 -9.95
C HIS A 208 21.15 -16.53 -9.05
N GLU A 209 20.83 -16.54 -7.76
CA GLU A 209 21.30 -17.56 -6.81
C GLU A 209 20.84 -18.99 -7.14
N ILE A 210 19.58 -19.16 -7.54
CA ILE A 210 18.99 -20.47 -7.84
C ILE A 210 19.55 -21.06 -9.14
N LEU A 211 19.83 -20.21 -10.14
CA LEU A 211 20.31 -20.61 -11.46
C LEU A 211 21.83 -20.82 -11.48
N HIS A 212 22.60 -20.02 -10.74
CA HIS A 212 24.07 -20.05 -10.79
C HIS A 212 24.72 -20.70 -9.57
N HIS A 213 24.11 -20.64 -8.38
CA HIS A 213 24.68 -21.16 -7.13
C HIS A 213 23.91 -22.34 -6.53
N GLY A 214 22.83 -22.80 -7.18
CA GLY A 214 22.05 -23.96 -6.75
C GLY A 214 21.36 -23.79 -5.39
N ALA A 215 21.11 -22.55 -4.96
CA ALA A 215 20.58 -22.25 -3.64
C ALA A 215 19.17 -22.83 -3.39
N ASN A 216 18.92 -23.29 -2.15
CA ASN A 216 17.63 -23.80 -1.72
C ASN A 216 16.64 -22.66 -1.40
N LEU A 217 15.40 -22.80 -1.85
CA LEU A 217 14.30 -21.85 -1.62
C LEU A 217 14.02 -21.60 -0.12
N ASP A 218 14.30 -22.58 0.73
CA ASP A 218 14.11 -22.49 2.18
C ASP A 218 14.94 -21.39 2.84
N ALA A 219 16.13 -21.10 2.32
CA ALA A 219 17.00 -20.05 2.85
C ALA A 219 16.38 -18.65 2.75
N TYR A 220 15.44 -18.46 1.84
CA TYR A 220 14.84 -17.15 1.55
C TYR A 220 13.45 -16.95 2.14
N LYS A 221 12.84 -17.99 2.74
CA LYS A 221 11.52 -17.91 3.38
C LYS A 221 11.45 -16.79 4.43
N LEU A 222 12.47 -16.67 5.27
CA LEU A 222 12.52 -15.62 6.31
C LEU A 222 12.58 -14.22 5.70
N THR A 223 13.46 -13.99 4.72
CA THR A 223 13.57 -12.70 4.04
C THR A 223 12.27 -12.32 3.34
N THR A 224 11.59 -13.29 2.72
CA THR A 224 10.27 -13.11 2.10
C THR A 224 9.23 -12.70 3.13
N ALA A 225 9.16 -13.44 4.24
CA ALA A 225 8.19 -13.20 5.29
C ALA A 225 8.38 -11.80 5.90
N VAL A 226 9.63 -11.39 6.15
CA VAL A 226 9.95 -10.05 6.64
C VAL A 226 9.51 -8.99 5.63
N LEU A 227 9.81 -9.16 4.33
CA LEU A 227 9.36 -8.23 3.29
C LEU A 227 7.83 -8.10 3.27
N VAL A 228 7.11 -9.22 3.26
CA VAL A 228 5.64 -9.25 3.23
C VAL A 228 5.07 -8.54 4.45
N VAL A 229 5.57 -8.86 5.64
CA VAL A 229 5.07 -8.29 6.90
C VAL A 229 5.35 -6.80 6.98
N VAL A 230 6.60 -6.37 6.73
CA VAL A 230 7.00 -4.96 6.81
C VAL A 230 6.26 -4.14 5.76
N TRP A 231 6.21 -4.60 4.51
CA TRP A 231 5.52 -3.90 3.44
C TRP A 231 4.02 -3.80 3.68
N SER A 232 3.38 -4.90 4.12
CA SER A 232 1.97 -4.89 4.49
C SER A 232 1.69 -3.92 5.65
N ALA A 233 2.53 -3.93 6.69
CA ALA A 233 2.39 -3.00 7.81
C ALA A 233 2.46 -1.54 7.34
N MET A 234 3.42 -1.21 6.46
CA MET A 234 3.57 0.14 5.89
C MET A 234 2.35 0.58 5.09
N LEU A 235 1.78 -0.30 4.26
CA LEU A 235 0.61 0.03 3.44
C LEU A 235 -0.71 0.06 4.21
N LEU A 236 -0.80 -0.67 5.33
CA LEU A 236 -1.96 -0.66 6.21
C LEU A 236 -1.93 0.48 7.23
N LEU A 237 -0.75 1.02 7.55
CA LEU A 237 -0.57 2.11 8.52
C LEU A 237 -1.44 3.35 8.23
N PRO A 238 -1.55 3.87 6.99
CA PRO A 238 -2.44 4.99 6.69
C PRO A 238 -3.92 4.68 7.01
N LEU A 239 -4.36 3.45 6.78
CA LEU A 239 -5.75 3.04 7.06
C LEU A 239 -6.01 2.94 8.57
N LEU A 240 -5.03 2.46 9.34
CA LEU A 240 -5.12 2.40 10.80
C LEU A 240 -5.28 3.81 11.41
N ALA A 241 -4.78 4.85 10.75
CA ALA A 241 -4.92 6.22 11.22
C ALA A 241 -6.38 6.71 11.29
N LEU A 242 -7.31 6.08 10.55
CA LEU A 242 -8.76 6.36 10.60
C LEU A 242 -9.52 5.52 11.65
N ALA A 243 -8.88 4.52 12.25
CA ALA A 243 -9.51 3.65 13.23
C ALA A 243 -10.15 4.41 14.42
N PRO A 244 -9.52 5.46 14.98
CA PRO A 244 -10.14 6.23 16.07
C PRO A 244 -11.44 6.93 15.66
N ALA A 245 -11.58 7.41 14.43
CA ALA A 245 -12.82 8.03 13.95
C ALA A 245 -13.95 7.00 13.85
N LEU A 246 -13.67 5.87 13.21
CA LEU A 246 -14.64 4.77 13.05
C LEU A 246 -15.04 4.17 14.39
N ALA A 247 -14.09 3.97 15.30
CA ALA A 247 -14.36 3.45 16.64
C ALA A 247 -15.24 4.40 17.46
N ARG A 248 -14.97 5.71 17.43
CA ARG A 248 -15.80 6.73 18.11
C ARG A 248 -17.21 6.79 17.53
N ALA A 249 -17.34 6.83 16.21
CA ALA A 249 -18.64 6.83 15.54
C ALA A 249 -19.45 5.58 15.90
N ARG A 250 -18.84 4.39 15.78
CA ARG A 250 -19.48 3.13 16.18
C ARG A 250 -19.91 3.13 17.64
N ALA A 251 -19.06 3.58 18.57
CA ALA A 251 -19.35 3.57 20.00
C ALA A 251 -20.54 4.48 20.35
N ARG A 252 -20.53 5.73 19.86
CA ARG A 252 -21.62 6.69 20.05
C ARG A 252 -22.95 6.15 19.50
N SER A 253 -22.91 5.59 18.30
CA SER A 253 -24.11 5.09 17.63
C SER A 253 -24.61 3.78 18.24
N LEU A 254 -23.75 2.87 18.68
CA LEU A 254 -24.21 1.64 19.31
C LEU A 254 -25.03 1.92 20.57
N ALA A 255 -24.60 2.90 21.38
CA ALA A 255 -25.36 3.36 22.53
C ALA A 255 -26.70 3.97 22.12
N ALA A 256 -26.70 4.93 21.18
CA ALA A 256 -27.91 5.61 20.72
C ALA A 256 -28.94 4.64 20.10
N TYR A 257 -28.51 3.75 19.20
CA TYR A 257 -29.39 2.78 18.55
C TYR A 257 -29.89 1.71 19.53
N SER A 258 -29.09 1.31 20.53
CA SER A 258 -29.58 0.39 21.56
C SER A 258 -30.70 1.00 22.41
N ALA A 259 -30.58 2.29 22.75
CA ALA A 259 -31.60 3.02 23.48
C ALA A 259 -32.88 3.17 22.64
N LEU A 260 -32.74 3.43 21.33
CA LEU A 260 -33.86 3.51 20.39
C LEU A 260 -34.63 2.19 20.29
N VAL A 261 -33.92 1.08 20.00
CA VAL A 261 -34.53 -0.25 19.92
C VAL A 261 -35.17 -0.65 21.25
N GLY A 262 -34.51 -0.36 22.38
CA GLY A 262 -35.06 -0.62 23.71
C GLY A 262 -36.32 0.20 24.02
N ARG A 263 -36.36 1.48 23.63
CA ARG A 263 -37.56 2.33 23.78
C ARG A 263 -38.71 1.80 22.95
N HIS A 264 -38.46 1.51 21.67
CA HIS A 264 -39.47 0.99 20.75
C HIS A 264 -40.02 -0.37 21.22
N GLY A 265 -39.15 -1.31 21.62
CA GLY A 265 -39.57 -2.62 22.14
C GLY A 265 -40.43 -2.54 23.40
N ARG A 266 -40.12 -1.62 24.33
CA ARG A 266 -40.96 -1.39 25.53
C ARG A 266 -42.34 -0.85 25.18
N LEU A 267 -42.44 0.07 24.21
CA LEU A 267 -43.72 0.63 23.78
C LEU A 267 -44.59 -0.46 23.11
N VAL A 268 -44.00 -1.29 22.26
CA VAL A 268 -44.69 -2.42 21.62
C VAL A 268 -45.18 -3.42 22.67
N HIS A 269 -44.34 -3.78 23.65
CA HIS A 269 -44.71 -4.69 24.73
C HIS A 269 -45.91 -4.16 25.53
N ARG A 270 -45.89 -2.88 25.90
CA ARG A 270 -47.01 -2.23 26.62
C ARG A 270 -48.31 -2.23 25.82
N ARG A 271 -48.25 -1.96 24.51
CA ARG A 271 -49.43 -1.92 23.63
C ARG A 271 -50.06 -3.29 23.45
N TRP A 272 -49.22 -4.27 23.07
CA TRP A 272 -49.70 -5.54 22.53
C TRP A 272 -49.72 -6.68 23.55
N ILE A 273 -48.84 -6.66 24.55
CA ILE A 273 -48.75 -7.72 25.56
C ILE A 273 -49.48 -7.30 26.85
N GLU A 274 -49.21 -6.08 27.33
CA GLU A 274 -49.86 -5.57 28.54
C GLU A 274 -51.25 -4.96 28.27
N GLY A 275 -51.64 -4.77 27.00
CA GLY A 275 -52.94 -4.24 26.60
C GLY A 275 -53.19 -2.79 27.04
N ARG A 276 -52.14 -2.00 27.31
CA ARG A 276 -52.28 -0.61 27.74
C ARG A 276 -52.58 0.30 26.56
N GLU A 277 -53.53 1.21 26.72
CA GLU A 277 -53.71 2.34 25.81
C GLU A 277 -52.50 3.29 25.94
N LEU A 278 -51.76 3.43 24.85
CA LEU A 278 -50.70 4.41 24.71
C LEU A 278 -51.26 5.59 23.92
N GLY A 279 -50.89 6.82 24.29
CA GLY A 279 -51.20 8.01 23.50
C GLY A 279 -50.48 8.01 22.15
N ASP A 280 -50.52 9.16 21.46
CA ASP A 280 -49.94 9.35 20.13
C ASP A 280 -48.39 9.37 20.19
N GLU A 281 -47.79 8.18 20.24
CA GLU A 281 -46.34 7.99 20.25
C GLU A 281 -45.82 7.91 18.82
N ALA A 282 -45.35 9.04 18.30
CA ALA A 282 -44.84 9.21 16.92
C ALA A 282 -43.80 8.16 16.47
N ILE A 283 -43.11 7.48 17.40
CA ILE A 283 -42.14 6.41 17.09
C ILE A 283 -42.78 5.07 16.71
N LEU A 284 -44.04 4.83 17.10
CA LEU A 284 -44.80 3.62 16.73
C LEU A 284 -45.41 3.76 15.33
N ASP A 285 -45.75 4.99 14.95
CA ASP A 285 -46.40 5.31 13.68
C ASP A 285 -45.46 6.00 12.68
N ALA A 286 -44.14 6.03 12.97
CA ALA A 286 -43.13 6.61 12.09
C ALA A 286 -42.98 5.75 10.82
N PRO A 287 -43.34 6.24 9.62
CA PRO A 287 -43.25 5.43 8.40
C PRO A 287 -41.80 5.06 8.02
N GLU A 288 -40.80 5.79 8.55
CA GLU A 288 -39.37 5.56 8.30
C GLU A 288 -38.77 4.44 9.16
N ILE A 289 -39.37 4.15 10.31
CA ILE A 289 -39.03 3.01 11.16
C ILE A 289 -40.21 2.06 10.99
N GLY A 290 -40.12 1.14 10.03
CA GLY A 290 -41.20 0.17 9.83
C GLY A 290 -41.42 -0.72 11.06
N PRO A 291 -42.01 -1.92 10.92
CA PRO A 291 -42.26 -2.83 12.04
C PRO A 291 -40.99 -3.02 12.90
N VAL A 292 -41.13 -3.40 14.18
CA VAL A 292 -40.04 -3.62 15.16
C VAL A 292 -38.76 -4.29 14.58
N ALA A 293 -38.94 -5.18 13.60
CA ALA A 293 -37.86 -5.82 12.83
C ALA A 293 -36.88 -4.82 12.19
N ASP A 294 -37.36 -3.68 11.69
CA ASP A 294 -36.57 -2.66 10.99
C ASP A 294 -35.67 -1.87 11.95
N ALA A 295 -36.14 -1.64 13.19
CA ALA A 295 -35.32 -1.01 14.23
C ALA A 295 -34.14 -1.92 14.65
N ALA A 296 -34.37 -3.24 14.72
CA ALA A 296 -33.32 -4.22 14.99
C ALA A 296 -32.31 -4.31 13.85
N VAL A 297 -32.75 -4.21 12.59
CA VAL A 297 -31.88 -4.16 11.40
C VAL A 297 -30.94 -2.96 11.44
N LEU A 298 -31.44 -1.78 11.82
CA LEU A 298 -30.61 -0.59 11.99
C LEU A 298 -29.54 -0.79 13.07
N TYR A 299 -29.92 -1.34 14.23
CA TYR A 299 -28.96 -1.67 15.28
C TYR A 299 -27.92 -2.69 14.82
N ASP A 300 -28.32 -3.73 14.08
CA ASP A 300 -27.42 -4.74 13.54
C ASP A 300 -26.45 -4.17 12.50
N ALA A 301 -26.89 -3.19 11.69
CA ALA A 301 -26.01 -2.48 10.77
C ALA A 301 -24.89 -1.73 11.53
N VAL A 302 -25.25 -0.98 12.58
CA VAL A 302 -24.28 -0.31 13.46
C VAL A 302 -23.36 -1.33 14.14
N LYS A 303 -23.91 -2.45 14.60
CA LYS A 303 -23.16 -3.56 15.20
C LYS A 303 -22.23 -4.25 14.19
N ARG A 304 -22.46 -4.16 12.89
CA ARG A 304 -21.58 -4.67 11.83
C ARG A 304 -20.56 -3.64 11.30
N MET A 305 -20.66 -2.37 11.69
CA MET A 305 -19.71 -1.32 11.30
C MET A 305 -18.28 -1.66 11.73
N ARG A 306 -17.33 -1.69 10.81
CA ARG A 306 -15.93 -2.00 11.11
C ARG A 306 -15.28 -0.88 11.91
N ARG A 307 -14.40 -1.25 12.85
CA ARG A 307 -13.58 -0.29 13.62
C ARG A 307 -12.37 0.21 12.85
N VAL A 308 -12.00 -0.48 11.78
CA VAL A 308 -10.82 -0.21 10.96
C VAL A 308 -11.22 -0.39 9.49
N PRO A 309 -10.80 0.48 8.55
CA PRO A 309 -11.19 0.37 7.16
C PRO A 309 -10.35 -0.66 6.39
N ILE A 310 -10.02 -1.79 7.04
CA ILE A 310 -9.26 -2.90 6.46
C ILE A 310 -10.22 -4.07 6.23
N GLY A 311 -10.23 -4.60 5.01
CA GLY A 311 -10.97 -5.81 4.66
C GLY A 311 -10.08 -6.83 3.94
N LYS A 312 -10.61 -8.04 3.68
CA LYS A 312 -9.89 -9.09 2.93
C LYS A 312 -9.37 -8.57 1.58
N ALA A 313 -10.17 -7.76 0.88
CA ALA A 313 -9.76 -7.15 -0.39
C ALA A 313 -8.53 -6.23 -0.26
N SER A 314 -8.39 -5.49 0.84
CA SER A 314 -7.23 -4.62 1.08
C SER A 314 -5.95 -5.42 1.25
N ILE A 315 -6.02 -6.57 1.94
CA ILE A 315 -4.90 -7.50 2.09
C ILE A 315 -4.57 -8.14 0.74
N ALA A 316 -5.58 -8.58 -0.02
CA ALA A 316 -5.41 -9.13 -1.36
C ALA A 316 -4.64 -8.16 -2.29
N MET A 317 -5.01 -6.88 -2.25
CA MET A 317 -4.38 -5.82 -3.03
C MET A 317 -2.90 -5.58 -2.69
N ILE A 318 -2.40 -6.07 -1.55
CA ILE A 318 -0.99 -6.01 -1.17
C ILE A 318 -0.29 -7.32 -1.54
N ILE A 319 -0.88 -8.45 -1.14
CA ILE A 319 -0.26 -9.77 -1.27
C ILE A 319 -0.16 -10.20 -2.74
N VAL A 320 -1.20 -9.99 -3.55
CA VAL A 320 -1.22 -10.42 -4.95
C VAL A 320 -0.09 -9.77 -5.76
N PRO A 321 0.08 -8.42 -5.77
CA PRO A 321 1.18 -7.79 -6.48
C PRO A 321 2.57 -8.22 -5.99
N LEU A 322 2.72 -8.42 -4.67
CA LEU A 322 3.99 -8.85 -4.08
C LEU A 322 4.33 -10.29 -4.46
N ALA A 323 3.33 -11.15 -4.64
CA ALA A 323 3.52 -12.54 -5.03
C ALA A 323 3.94 -12.72 -6.49
N ILE A 324 3.53 -11.82 -7.41
CA ILE A 324 3.76 -11.99 -8.87
C ILE A 324 5.24 -12.31 -9.20
N PRO A 325 6.24 -11.48 -8.80
CA PRO A 325 7.63 -11.77 -9.14
C PRO A 325 8.20 -12.98 -8.39
N LEU A 326 7.74 -13.20 -7.16
CA LEU A 326 8.22 -14.30 -6.31
C LEU A 326 7.76 -15.66 -6.85
N VAL A 327 6.49 -15.75 -7.28
CA VAL A 327 5.93 -16.95 -7.92
C VAL A 327 6.62 -17.22 -9.25
N LEU A 328 6.95 -16.18 -10.05
CA LEU A 328 7.67 -16.34 -11.31
C LEU A 328 9.04 -16.99 -11.11
N VAL A 329 9.76 -16.61 -10.05
CA VAL A 329 11.06 -17.22 -9.72
C VAL A 329 10.89 -18.61 -9.11
N ALA A 330 9.90 -18.81 -8.24
CA ALA A 330 9.62 -20.14 -7.67
C ALA A 330 9.20 -21.15 -8.75
N ALA A 331 8.54 -20.69 -9.82
CA ALA A 331 8.14 -21.51 -10.97
C ALA A 331 9.33 -22.14 -11.72
N LEU A 332 10.55 -21.64 -11.51
CA LEU A 332 11.77 -22.25 -12.07
C LEU A 332 12.10 -23.62 -11.46
N ARG A 333 11.55 -23.94 -10.28
CA ARG A 333 11.82 -25.20 -9.55
C ARG A 333 10.56 -25.97 -9.16
N ILE A 334 9.44 -25.28 -8.96
CA ILE A 334 8.17 -25.84 -8.46
C ILE A 334 7.08 -25.62 -9.53
N PRO A 335 6.20 -26.60 -9.81
CA PRO A 335 5.09 -26.41 -10.73
C PRO A 335 4.14 -25.30 -10.28
N VAL A 336 3.79 -24.39 -11.20
CA VAL A 336 2.97 -23.18 -10.95
C VAL A 336 1.64 -23.49 -10.26
N LYS A 337 1.05 -24.66 -10.54
CA LYS A 337 -0.23 -25.09 -9.95
C LYS A 337 -0.17 -25.16 -8.42
N GLU A 338 0.91 -25.67 -7.85
CA GLU A 338 1.07 -25.80 -6.40
C GLU A 338 1.19 -24.43 -5.73
N LEU A 339 1.96 -23.53 -6.35
CA LEU A 339 2.15 -22.15 -5.88
C LEU A 339 0.84 -21.34 -5.86
N LEU A 340 0.01 -21.49 -6.90
CA LEU A 340 -1.29 -20.82 -6.96
C LEU A 340 -2.27 -21.35 -5.91
N LEU A 341 -2.27 -22.66 -5.65
CA LEU A 341 -3.11 -23.26 -4.62
C LEU A 341 -2.75 -22.74 -3.22
N ASP A 342 -1.47 -22.60 -2.92
CA ASP A 342 -1.04 -22.09 -1.61
C ASP A 342 -1.33 -20.58 -1.45
N LEU A 343 -1.22 -19.79 -2.52
CA LEU A 343 -1.62 -18.38 -2.49
C LEU A 343 -3.11 -18.21 -2.17
N VAL A 344 -3.97 -19.05 -2.75
CA VAL A 344 -5.42 -19.03 -2.48
C VAL A 344 -5.70 -19.40 -1.03
N LYS A 345 -5.02 -20.41 -0.45
CA LYS A 345 -5.18 -20.77 0.96
C LYS A 345 -4.86 -19.62 1.92
N VAL A 346 -3.87 -18.79 1.60
CA VAL A 346 -3.50 -17.63 2.42
C VAL A 346 -4.55 -16.51 2.36
N LEU A 347 -5.32 -16.42 1.26
CA LEU A 347 -6.25 -15.32 1.03
C LEU A 347 -7.69 -15.59 1.50
N VAL A 348 -8.07 -16.86 1.64
CA VAL A 348 -9.42 -17.30 2.03
C VAL A 348 -9.63 -17.21 3.53
#